data_AF-A0A3B6I692-F1
#
_entry.id   AF-A0A3B6I692-F1
#
_cell.length_a   1.000
_cell.length_b   1.000
_cell.length_c   1.000
_cell.angle_alpha   90.00
_cell.angle_beta   90.00
_cell.angle_gamma   90.00
#
_symmetry.space_group_name_H-M   'P 1'
#
loop_
_entity.id
_entity.type
_entity.pdbx_description
1 polymer ?
#
loop_
_entity_poly.entity_id
_entity_poly.type
_entity_poly.pdbx_seq_one_letter_code
_entity_poly.pdbx_strand_id
1 'polypeptide(L)'
;MPATLMRCPLLLGRHPVTALRHSSSSRMRRVRRATGGGSQGRPPAYGGLLLDAGGTLLQLAQPVAKTYAALGRPYGVRKPEKYIMEGFKRAFSAPWPKTLRYQGDGRPFWRIVVAEATDCTNNDYFEEVYQYYAHGDAWRLPDGAYRTLRDLKKPGDGSC
;
A
#
# COMPACT_ATOMS: atom_id res chain seq x y z
N MET A 1 -40.04 18.44 29.03
CA MET A 1 -38.61 18.44 28.64
C MET A 1 -38.51 18.91 27.19
N PRO A 2 -38.09 20.16 26.92
CA PRO A 2 -38.05 20.69 25.56
C PRO A 2 -36.76 20.30 24.83
N ALA A 3 -36.89 20.17 23.50
CA ALA A 3 -35.82 19.98 22.55
C ALA A 3 -35.06 21.29 22.32
N THR A 4 -33.73 21.23 22.32
CA THR A 4 -32.85 22.35 21.94
C THR A 4 -32.16 22.02 20.63
N LEU A 5 -32.48 22.81 19.61
CA LEU A 5 -31.79 22.89 18.34
C LEU A 5 -30.73 24.00 18.40
N MET A 6 -29.60 23.73 17.74
CA MET A 6 -28.82 24.66 16.92
C MET A 6 -27.66 25.50 17.52
N ARG A 7 -26.61 25.50 16.69
CA ARG A 7 -25.54 26.50 16.45
C ARG A 7 -24.25 26.40 17.26
N CYS A 8 -23.26 25.74 16.65
CA CYS A 8 -21.85 26.08 16.81
C CYS A 8 -21.45 27.15 15.77
N PRO A 9 -20.77 28.23 16.17
CA PRO A 9 -20.36 29.32 15.27
C PRO A 9 -19.11 28.96 14.46
N LEU A 10 -19.18 29.23 13.15
CA LEU A 10 -18.02 29.43 12.27
C LEU A 10 -17.50 30.87 12.42
N LEU A 11 -16.29 31.09 11.87
CA LEU A 11 -15.47 32.31 11.75
C LEU A 11 -14.33 32.31 12.78
N LEU A 12 -13.05 32.54 12.44
CA LEU A 12 -12.42 32.93 11.20
C LEU A 12 -10.91 32.69 11.40
N GLY A 13 -10.25 31.97 10.48
CA GLY A 13 -8.79 31.77 10.52
C GLY A 13 -8.24 31.69 9.12
N ARG A 14 -8.03 32.85 8.47
CA ARG A 14 -7.34 32.97 7.18
C ARG A 14 -5.85 32.72 7.43
N HIS A 15 -5.30 31.67 6.84
CA HIS A 15 -3.85 31.50 6.67
C HIS A 15 -3.51 31.39 5.18
N PRO A 16 -2.44 32.05 4.72
CA PRO A 16 -2.08 32.06 3.30
C PRO A 16 -1.66 30.66 2.84
N VAL A 17 -2.16 30.27 1.66
CA VAL A 17 -1.78 29.04 0.98
C VAL A 17 -0.44 29.27 0.29
N THR A 18 0.66 28.87 0.94
CA THR A 18 1.97 28.84 0.28
C THR A 18 2.06 27.58 -0.57
N ALA A 19 1.90 27.73 -1.88
CA ALA A 19 2.08 26.64 -2.82
C ALA A 19 3.57 26.26 -2.92
N LEU A 20 3.99 25.19 -2.23
CA LEU A 20 5.28 24.56 -2.50
C LEU A 20 5.18 23.76 -3.81
N ARG A 21 5.63 24.38 -4.90
CA ARG A 21 6.04 23.68 -6.13
C ARG A 21 7.25 22.81 -5.81
N HIS A 22 7.06 21.51 -5.59
CA HIS A 22 8.17 20.56 -5.64
C HIS A 22 8.54 20.31 -7.11
N SER A 23 9.50 21.08 -7.61
CA SER A 23 10.22 20.75 -8.84
C SER A 23 11.26 19.69 -8.49
N SER A 24 10.93 18.41 -8.72
CA SER A 24 11.89 17.31 -8.64
C SER A 24 12.84 17.38 -9.83
N SER A 25 13.85 18.26 -9.73
CA SER A 25 15.04 18.18 -10.56
C SER A 25 15.82 16.95 -10.11
N SER A 26 15.73 15.86 -10.88
CA SER A 26 16.64 14.72 -10.77
C SER A 26 18.05 15.20 -11.16
N ARG A 27 18.75 15.81 -10.21
CA ARG A 27 20.16 16.16 -10.38
C ARG A 27 20.95 14.89 -10.16
N MET A 28 21.18 14.16 -11.24
CA MET A 28 21.99 12.94 -11.27
C MET A 28 23.40 13.27 -10.76
N ARG A 29 23.67 12.96 -9.49
CA ARG A 29 25.02 13.10 -8.92
C ARG A 29 25.90 12.04 -9.57
N ARG A 30 26.65 12.45 -10.59
CA ARG A 30 27.73 11.65 -11.16
C ARG A 30 28.85 11.58 -10.12
N VAL A 31 28.90 10.47 -9.38
CA VAL A 31 30.03 10.15 -8.51
C VAL A 31 31.25 9.91 -9.40
N ARG A 32 32.26 10.80 -9.31
CA ARG A 32 33.55 10.58 -9.96
C ARG A 32 34.35 9.57 -9.14
N ARG A 33 34.79 8.49 -9.78
CA ARG A 33 35.70 7.49 -9.20
C ARG A 33 37.07 8.14 -8.99
N ALA A 34 37.57 8.13 -7.76
CA ALA A 34 38.96 8.45 -7.50
C ALA A 34 39.85 7.36 -8.12
N THR A 35 40.76 7.76 -9.00
CA THR A 35 41.82 6.88 -9.54
C THR A 35 42.93 6.76 -8.50
N GLY A 36 42.74 5.83 -7.56
CA GLY A 36 43.78 5.32 -6.66
C GLY A 36 44.13 3.90 -7.09
N GLY A 37 45.42 3.64 -7.29
CA GLY A 37 45.93 2.47 -8.00
C GLY A 37 45.66 1.10 -7.35
N GLY A 38 45.77 0.07 -8.21
CA GLY A 38 46.40 -1.19 -7.84
C GLY A 38 45.63 -2.16 -6.95
N SER A 39 44.36 -2.43 -7.26
CA SER A 39 43.76 -3.75 -7.05
C SER A 39 42.55 -3.84 -7.97
N GLN A 40 42.59 -4.74 -8.95
CA GLN A 40 41.42 -5.15 -9.73
C GLN A 40 40.48 -5.92 -8.79
N GLY A 41 39.89 -5.21 -7.83
CA GLY A 41 39.01 -5.76 -6.82
C GLY A 41 37.71 -6.17 -7.50
N ARG A 42 37.49 -7.49 -7.56
CA ARG A 42 36.22 -8.09 -7.95
C ARG A 42 35.09 -7.33 -7.22
N PRO A 43 34.00 -6.94 -7.92
CA PRO A 43 32.87 -6.29 -7.27
C PRO A 43 32.42 -7.13 -6.07
N PRO A 44 31.95 -6.50 -4.98
CA PRO A 44 31.54 -7.24 -3.79
C PRO A 44 30.51 -8.30 -4.17
N ALA A 45 30.78 -9.54 -3.80
CA ALA A 45 29.84 -10.64 -4.00
C ALA A 45 28.76 -10.55 -2.91
N TYR A 46 27.50 -10.45 -3.32
CA TYR A 46 26.36 -10.47 -2.39
C TYR A 46 26.01 -11.92 -2.05
N GLY A 47 25.93 -12.25 -0.76
CA GLY A 47 25.58 -13.60 -0.28
C GLY A 47 24.08 -13.92 -0.32
N GLY A 48 23.22 -12.93 -0.58
CA GLY A 48 21.78 -13.10 -0.67
C GLY A 48 21.07 -11.79 -1.02
N LEU A 49 19.84 -11.91 -1.53
CA LEU A 49 18.97 -10.79 -1.87
C LEU A 49 17.61 -10.98 -1.19
N LEU A 50 17.20 -9.99 -0.39
CA LEU A 50 15.89 -9.92 0.22
C LEU A 50 15.03 -8.94 -0.57
N LEU A 51 13.79 -9.34 -0.86
CA LEU A 51 12.84 -8.55 -1.64
C LEU A 51 11.57 -8.33 -0.83
N ASP A 52 11.08 -7.10 -0.84
CA ASP A 52 9.73 -6.83 -0.37
C ASP A 52 8.71 -7.46 -1.32
N ALA A 53 7.55 -7.82 -0.78
CA ALA A 53 6.45 -8.34 -1.56
C ALA A 53 5.60 -7.19 -2.11
N GLY A 54 5.03 -6.37 -1.21
CA GLY A 54 4.05 -5.35 -1.58
C GLY A 54 4.66 -4.20 -2.36
N GLY A 55 4.14 -3.89 -3.55
CA GLY A 55 4.65 -2.77 -4.36
C GLY A 55 6.01 -3.02 -5.02
N THR A 56 6.69 -4.12 -4.68
CA THR A 56 7.91 -4.59 -5.37
C THR A 56 7.63 -5.80 -6.24
N LEU A 57 7.06 -6.88 -5.68
CA LEU A 57 6.71 -8.10 -6.41
C LEU A 57 5.21 -8.24 -6.68
N LEU A 58 4.37 -7.79 -5.76
CA LEU A 58 2.92 -7.92 -5.84
C LEU A 58 2.28 -6.55 -6.03
N GLN A 59 1.56 -6.41 -7.13
CA GLN A 59 0.66 -5.30 -7.41
C GLN A 59 -0.77 -5.78 -7.39
N LEU A 60 -1.69 -4.88 -7.06
CA LEU A 60 -3.12 -5.16 -7.14
C LEU A 60 -3.54 -5.39 -8.59
N ALA A 61 -4.27 -6.48 -8.85
CA ALA A 61 -4.87 -6.72 -10.16
C ALA A 61 -6.06 -5.79 -10.43
N GLN A 62 -6.79 -5.41 -9.38
CA GLN A 62 -7.89 -4.44 -9.43
C GLN A 62 -7.72 -3.39 -8.30
N PRO A 63 -8.14 -2.13 -8.51
CA PRO A 63 -8.09 -1.12 -7.46
C PRO A 63 -8.93 -1.53 -6.23
N VAL A 64 -8.40 -1.30 -5.01
CA VAL A 64 -9.06 -1.69 -3.74
C VAL A 64 -10.52 -1.26 -3.68
N ALA A 65 -10.80 0.00 -4.01
CA ALA A 65 -12.15 0.55 -3.92
C ALA A 65 -13.12 -0.09 -4.91
N LYS A 66 -12.65 -0.46 -6.10
CA LYS A 66 -13.44 -1.19 -7.09
C LYS A 66 -13.79 -2.60 -6.59
N THR A 67 -12.81 -3.30 -6.01
CA THR A 67 -13.01 -4.62 -5.40
C THR A 67 -14.05 -4.56 -4.27
N TYR A 68 -13.89 -3.65 -3.32
CA TYR A 68 -14.83 -3.47 -2.21
C TYR A 68 -16.24 -3.12 -2.71
N ALA A 69 -16.35 -2.21 -3.68
CA ALA A 69 -17.63 -1.85 -4.27
C ALA A 69 -18.30 -3.05 -4.98
N ALA A 70 -17.52 -3.88 -5.69
CA ALA A 70 -18.05 -5.03 -6.41
C ALA A 70 -18.54 -6.13 -5.46
N LEU A 71 -17.68 -6.57 -4.54
CA LEU A 71 -17.98 -7.62 -3.56
C LEU A 71 -19.05 -7.18 -2.55
N GLY A 72 -19.14 -5.87 -2.26
CA GLY A 72 -20.09 -5.35 -1.28
C GLY A 72 -21.52 -5.16 -1.80
N ARG A 73 -21.76 -5.22 -3.12
CA ARG A 73 -23.10 -5.00 -3.70
C ARG A 73 -24.19 -5.94 -3.15
N PRO A 74 -23.96 -7.26 -3.04
CA PRO A 74 -24.94 -8.19 -2.45
C PRO A 74 -25.26 -7.85 -0.99
N TYR A 75 -24.34 -7.19 -0.28
CA TYR A 75 -24.45 -6.81 1.12
C TYR A 75 -24.95 -5.37 1.35
N GLY A 76 -25.38 -4.68 0.28
CA GLY A 76 -25.94 -3.34 0.35
C GLY A 76 -24.92 -2.19 0.27
N VAL A 77 -23.65 -2.46 -0.01
CA VAL A 77 -22.65 -1.41 -0.24
C VAL A 77 -22.97 -0.70 -1.57
N ARG A 78 -23.35 0.58 -1.48
CA ARG A 78 -23.67 1.45 -2.63
C ARG A 78 -22.76 2.68 -2.73
N LYS A 79 -21.71 2.74 -1.92
CA LYS A 79 -20.79 3.88 -1.88
C LYS A 79 -19.98 3.96 -3.18
N PRO A 80 -19.70 5.16 -3.72
CA PRO A 80 -18.84 5.30 -4.89
C PRO A 80 -17.40 4.94 -4.54
N GLU A 81 -16.62 4.47 -5.52
CA GLU A 81 -15.23 4.05 -5.32
C GLU A 81 -14.36 5.14 -4.68
N LYS A 82 -14.60 6.42 -5.03
CA LYS A 82 -13.89 7.56 -4.41
C LYS A 82 -14.11 7.61 -2.89
N TYR A 83 -15.35 7.47 -2.44
CA TYR A 83 -15.69 7.43 -1.01
C TYR A 83 -14.98 6.28 -0.31
N ILE A 84 -15.03 5.09 -0.93
CA ILE A 84 -14.40 3.89 -0.39
C ILE A 84 -12.88 4.06 -0.28
N MET A 85 -12.24 4.62 -1.30
CA MET A 85 -10.80 4.87 -1.29
C MET A 85 -10.39 5.89 -0.22
N GLU A 86 -11.19 6.94 -0.01
CA GLU A 86 -10.95 7.93 1.05
C GLU A 86 -11.10 7.32 2.44
N GLY A 87 -12.14 6.49 2.65
CA GLY A 87 -12.35 5.74 3.88
C GLY A 87 -11.23 4.74 4.15
N PHE A 88 -10.81 3.98 3.13
CA PHE A 88 -9.68 3.07 3.22
C PHE A 88 -8.40 3.79 3.66
N LYS A 89 -8.04 4.90 3.01
CA LYS A 89 -6.84 5.69 3.35
C LYS A 89 -6.88 6.20 4.79
N ARG A 90 -8.06 6.69 5.22
CA ARG A 90 -8.26 7.18 6.58
C ARG A 90 -8.09 6.05 7.61
N ALA A 91 -8.75 4.91 7.40
CA ALA A 91 -8.70 3.79 8.32
C ALA A 91 -7.31 3.12 8.37
N PHE A 92 -6.66 2.95 7.22
CA PHE A 92 -5.34 2.34 7.12
C PHE A 92 -4.24 3.19 7.78
N SER A 93 -4.39 4.52 7.73
CA SER A 93 -3.45 5.48 8.32
C SER A 93 -3.75 5.76 9.80
N ALA A 94 -4.89 5.30 10.32
CA ALA A 94 -5.26 5.52 11.70
C ALA A 94 -4.25 4.84 12.65
N PRO A 95 -4.01 5.42 13.83
CA PRO A 95 -3.26 4.75 14.88
C PRO A 95 -3.90 3.39 15.21
N TRP A 96 -3.07 2.36 15.27
CA TRP A 96 -3.48 1.05 15.75
C TRP A 96 -3.03 0.90 17.22
N PRO A 97 -3.84 0.35 18.13
CA PRO A 97 -3.45 0.17 19.54
C PRO A 97 -2.17 -0.68 19.68
N LYS A 98 -1.66 -0.82 20.92
CA LYS A 98 -0.32 -1.32 21.30
C LYS A 98 0.08 -2.72 20.77
N THR A 99 -0.73 -3.39 19.97
CA THR A 99 -0.41 -4.68 19.32
C THR A 99 0.10 -4.47 17.90
N LEU A 100 0.69 -5.51 17.31
CA LEU A 100 1.09 -5.48 15.91
C LEU A 100 -0.16 -5.54 15.00
N ARG A 101 -0.18 -4.75 13.92
CA ARG A 101 -1.28 -4.73 12.93
C ARG A 101 -1.56 -6.13 12.34
N TYR A 102 -0.50 -6.91 12.16
CA TYR A 102 -0.55 -8.24 11.54
C TYR A 102 -0.29 -9.36 12.55
N GLN A 103 -0.69 -9.17 13.81
CA GLN A 103 -0.64 -10.25 14.80
C GLN A 103 -1.63 -11.35 14.42
N GLY A 104 -1.18 -12.62 14.46
CA GLY A 104 -1.96 -13.75 13.96
C GLY A 104 -2.13 -13.65 12.45
N ASP A 105 -3.37 -13.63 11.97
CA ASP A 105 -3.68 -13.42 10.55
C ASP A 105 -3.99 -11.95 10.21
N GLY A 106 -4.02 -11.05 11.20
CA GLY A 106 -4.30 -9.62 10.96
C GLY A 106 -5.77 -9.33 10.60
N ARG A 107 -6.68 -10.31 10.65
CA ARG A 107 -8.12 -10.08 10.44
C ARG A 107 -8.72 -8.98 11.32
N PRO A 108 -8.35 -8.84 12.62
CA PRO A 108 -8.92 -7.77 13.45
C PRO A 108 -8.65 -6.37 12.89
N PHE A 109 -7.45 -6.13 12.35
CA PHE A 109 -7.09 -4.88 11.69
C PHE A 109 -7.90 -4.67 10.40
N TRP A 110 -7.89 -5.67 9.53
CA TRP A 110 -8.57 -5.55 8.22
C TRP A 110 -10.08 -5.39 8.33
N ARG A 111 -10.71 -5.99 9.34
CA ARG A 111 -12.15 -5.84 9.60
C ARG A 111 -12.53 -4.39 9.85
N ILE A 112 -11.74 -3.68 10.65
CA ILE A 112 -11.94 -2.24 10.91
C ILE A 112 -11.74 -1.44 9.63
N VAL A 113 -10.68 -1.73 8.87
CA VAL A 113 -10.40 -1.03 7.61
C VAL A 113 -11.52 -1.20 6.59
N VAL A 114 -12.05 -2.42 6.41
CA VAL A 114 -13.16 -2.69 5.48
C VAL A 114 -14.42 -1.95 5.94
N ALA A 115 -14.78 -2.09 7.22
CA ALA A 115 -15.99 -1.45 7.77
C ALA A 115 -15.97 0.07 7.61
N GLU A 116 -14.85 0.72 7.95
CA GLU A 116 -14.66 2.18 7.83
C GLU A 116 -14.61 2.66 6.37
N ALA A 117 -14.13 1.82 5.45
CA ALA A 117 -14.09 2.16 4.03
C ALA A 117 -15.48 2.10 3.39
N THR A 118 -16.35 1.20 3.83
CA THR A 118 -17.59 0.89 3.11
C THR A 118 -18.87 1.25 3.87
N ASP A 119 -18.76 1.64 5.14
CA ASP A 119 -19.86 1.72 6.11
C ASP A 119 -20.66 0.41 6.20
N CYS A 120 -19.98 -0.74 6.13
CA CYS A 120 -20.63 -2.05 6.19
C CYS A 120 -19.92 -2.96 7.17
N THR A 121 -20.64 -3.40 8.20
CA THR A 121 -20.12 -4.28 9.26
C THR A 121 -20.57 -5.73 9.11
N ASN A 122 -21.15 -6.09 7.95
CA ASN A 122 -21.55 -7.46 7.65
C ASN A 122 -20.31 -8.37 7.64
N ASN A 123 -20.34 -9.45 8.43
CA ASN A 123 -19.19 -10.33 8.59
C ASN A 123 -18.90 -11.18 7.34
N ASP A 124 -19.94 -11.59 6.61
CA ASP A 124 -19.77 -12.39 5.40
C ASP A 124 -19.16 -11.55 4.27
N TYR A 125 -19.56 -10.28 4.18
CA TYR A 125 -18.90 -9.31 3.29
C TYR A 125 -17.41 -9.17 3.61
N PHE A 126 -17.07 -9.02 4.90
CA PHE A 126 -15.67 -8.97 5.32
C PHE A 126 -14.93 -10.24 4.94
N GLU A 127 -15.50 -11.42 5.18
CA GLU A 127 -14.85 -12.69 4.85
C GLU A 127 -14.62 -12.83 3.35
N GLU A 128 -15.60 -12.46 2.52
CA GLU A 128 -15.45 -12.50 1.06
C GLU A 128 -14.33 -11.58 0.57
N VAL A 129 -14.28 -10.34 1.08
CA VAL A 129 -13.18 -9.40 0.78
C VAL A 129 -11.84 -9.94 1.25
N TYR A 130 -11.78 -10.51 2.45
CA TYR A 130 -10.56 -11.02 3.05
C TYR A 130 -10.02 -12.22 2.25
N GLN A 131 -10.89 -13.17 1.89
CA GLN A 131 -10.53 -14.33 1.08
C GLN A 131 -10.13 -13.96 -0.34
N TYR A 132 -10.78 -12.97 -0.95
CA TYR A 132 -10.39 -12.47 -2.28
C TYR A 132 -8.88 -12.15 -2.34
N TYR A 133 -8.34 -11.44 -1.34
CA TYR A 133 -6.91 -11.11 -1.29
C TYR A 133 -5.98 -12.28 -0.92
N ALA A 134 -6.52 -13.40 -0.45
CA ALA A 134 -5.76 -14.63 -0.26
C ALA A 134 -5.56 -15.40 -1.59
N HIS A 135 -6.36 -15.10 -2.62
CA HIS A 135 -6.24 -15.72 -3.93
C HIS A 135 -5.23 -15.00 -4.83
N GLY A 136 -4.54 -15.78 -5.68
CA GLY A 136 -3.46 -15.27 -6.54
C GLY A 136 -3.93 -14.31 -7.64
N ASP A 137 -5.20 -14.38 -8.03
CA ASP A 137 -5.83 -13.52 -9.04
C ASP A 137 -6.08 -12.09 -8.56
N ALA A 138 -6.12 -11.85 -7.25
CA ALA A 138 -6.10 -10.50 -6.68
C ALA A 138 -4.77 -9.76 -6.95
N TRP A 139 -3.74 -10.50 -7.37
CA TRP A 139 -2.39 -10.01 -7.52
C TRP A 139 -1.88 -10.15 -8.94
N ARG A 140 -0.95 -9.27 -9.31
CA ARG A 140 -0.17 -9.36 -10.54
C ARG A 140 1.30 -9.04 -10.25
N LEU A 141 2.19 -9.66 -11.01
CA LEU A 141 3.60 -9.31 -11.01
C LEU A 141 3.83 -8.06 -11.87
N PRO A 142 4.74 -7.15 -11.48
CA PRO A 142 5.25 -6.13 -12.38
C PRO A 142 5.95 -6.74 -13.59
N ASP A 143 6.00 -5.98 -14.68
CA ASP A 143 6.70 -6.39 -15.88
C ASP A 143 8.17 -6.71 -15.59
N GLY A 144 8.63 -7.85 -16.10
CA GLY A 144 9.99 -8.33 -15.91
C GLY A 144 10.26 -9.00 -14.56
N ALA A 145 9.43 -8.83 -13.52
CA ALA A 145 9.69 -9.37 -12.19
C ALA A 145 9.92 -10.90 -12.20
N TYR A 146 9.09 -11.65 -12.93
CA TYR A 146 9.27 -13.09 -13.10
C TYR A 146 10.61 -13.46 -13.74
N ARG A 147 10.99 -12.77 -14.83
CA ARG A 147 12.24 -13.04 -15.55
C ARG A 147 13.44 -12.72 -14.66
N THR A 148 13.42 -11.56 -14.00
CA THR A 148 14.46 -11.12 -13.07
C THR A 148 14.64 -12.11 -11.92
N LEU A 149 13.55 -12.53 -11.26
CA LEU A 149 13.61 -13.52 -10.18
C LEU A 149 14.19 -14.86 -10.65
N ARG A 150 13.79 -15.31 -11.84
CA ARG A 150 14.32 -16.55 -12.43
C ARG A 150 15.81 -16.45 -12.72
N ASP A 151 16.28 -15.30 -13.21
CA ASP A 151 17.69 -15.09 -13.53
C ASP A 151 18.54 -14.94 -12.27
N LEU A 152 18.03 -14.26 -11.24
CA LEU A 152 18.67 -14.16 -9.92
C LEU A 152 18.74 -15.48 -9.17
N LYS A 153 17.82 -16.41 -9.44
CA LYS A 153 17.83 -17.75 -8.84
C LYS A 153 18.88 -18.67 -9.45
N LYS A 154 19.37 -18.39 -10.67
CA LYS A 154 20.41 -19.23 -11.29
C LYS A 154 21.66 -19.16 -10.42
N PRO A 155 22.30 -20.31 -10.12
CA PRO A 155 23.58 -20.28 -9.43
C PRO A 155 24.55 -19.46 -10.26
N GLY A 156 25.34 -18.60 -9.59
CA GLY A 156 26.42 -17.90 -10.27
C GLY A 156 27.33 -18.92 -10.94
N ASP A 157 27.37 -18.89 -12.26
CA ASP A 157 28.32 -19.60 -13.10
C ASP A 157 29.70 -19.08 -12.71
N GLY A 158 30.40 -19.87 -11.88
CA GLY A 158 31.65 -19.53 -11.21
C GLY A 158 32.86 -19.31 -12.12
N SER A 159 32.68 -18.88 -13.36
CA SER A 159 33.76 -18.46 -14.25
C SER A 159 34.25 -17.08 -13.85
N CYS A 160 35.27 -17.08 -13.00
CA CYS A 160 36.29 -16.03 -12.92
C CYS A 160 37.54 -16.52 -13.65
#